data_AF-A0AAW8RZF8-F1
#
_entry.id   AF-A0AAW8RZF8-F1
#
_cell.length_a   1.000
_cell.length_b   1.000
_cell.length_c   1.000
_cell.angle_alpha   90.00
_cell.angle_beta   90.00
_cell.angle_gamma   90.00
#
_symmetry.space_group_name_H-M   'P 1'
#
loop_
_entity.id
_entity.type
_entity.pdbx_description
1 polymer ?
#
loop_
_entity_poly.entity_id
_entity_poly.type
_entity_poly.pdbx_seq_one_letter_code
_entity_poly.pdbx_strand_id
1 'polypeptide(L)'
;MDAPFNYLWTFLIMISFLYVYHKKTIYNETTKIPILAMFVFGIFAGWCNENTSAGTLLLIVGYVVIEAKVNNKSISGWMISGLLGEILGFIIMMNSPGNKIRSGWFARSSWSLLKKFFYGLADVSNALTKNASILIILTVISIVFCVFLCRTKYNYILGVMYLLVGGATCYSLSISPAGFNWGRSYFGGIMFIIIAFIICFPDFREKNSSIINPFFSTILLTLTIYAFFNFTNGLVDIYESYGQINQRYSFIVSEKKKGNNHPEVSDFDFYPKTEYSAYSPALSHINSDENYKYNKYTASYFGVKTVKTLPSKEWSEKYKN
;
A
#
# COMPACT_ATOMS: atom_id res chain seq x y z
N MET A 1 5.85 13.07 8.18
CA MET A 1 4.97 11.93 8.52
C MET A 1 4.82 11.12 7.26
N ASP A 2 5.50 9.98 7.23
CA ASP A 2 5.97 9.37 6.00
C ASP A 2 4.88 8.54 5.35
N ALA A 3 4.56 8.89 4.09
CA ALA A 3 3.52 8.25 3.30
C ALA A 3 3.54 6.70 3.26
N PRO A 4 4.68 5.98 3.36
CA PRO A 4 4.69 4.51 3.36
C PRO A 4 4.08 3.86 4.61
N PHE A 5 4.27 4.45 5.80
CA PHE A 5 3.76 3.90 7.05
C PHE A 5 2.22 3.83 7.06
N ASN A 6 1.59 4.84 6.45
CA ASN A 6 0.14 4.94 6.37
C ASN A 6 -0.48 3.79 5.57
N TYR A 7 0.17 3.26 4.53
CA TYR A 7 -0.39 2.16 3.74
C TYR A 7 -0.17 0.80 4.41
N LEU A 8 0.97 0.61 5.07
CA LEU A 8 1.28 -0.67 5.73
C LEU A 8 0.39 -0.91 6.95
N TRP A 9 0.29 0.05 7.87
CA TRP A 9 -0.50 -0.13 9.10
C TRP A 9 -2.00 -0.20 8.80
N THR A 10 -2.49 0.59 7.85
CA THR A 10 -3.90 0.52 7.42
C THR A 10 -4.21 -0.82 6.75
N PHE A 11 -3.30 -1.34 5.93
CA PHE A 11 -3.45 -2.66 5.35
C PHE A 11 -3.43 -3.77 6.41
N LEU A 12 -2.61 -3.64 7.46
CA LEU A 12 -2.62 -4.57 8.59
C LEU A 12 -4.00 -4.63 9.28
N ILE A 13 -4.65 -3.48 9.48
CA ILE A 13 -6.03 -3.40 10.01
C ILE A 13 -6.99 -4.14 9.08
N MET A 14 -6.97 -3.84 7.78
CA MET A 14 -7.84 -4.47 6.77
C MET A 14 -7.63 -5.99 6.68
N ILE A 15 -6.38 -6.46 6.68
CA ILE A 15 -6.08 -7.89 6.59
C ILE A 15 -6.44 -8.63 7.88
N SER A 16 -6.24 -8.00 9.04
CA SER A 16 -6.62 -8.57 10.33
C SER A 16 -8.15 -8.70 10.43
N PHE A 17 -8.89 -7.73 9.88
CA PHE A 17 -10.34 -7.79 9.75
C PHE A 17 -10.77 -8.95 8.84
N LEU A 18 -10.18 -9.05 7.64
CA LEU A 18 -10.41 -10.16 6.70
C LEU A 18 -10.06 -11.52 7.32
N TYR A 19 -9.02 -11.59 8.15
CA TYR A 19 -8.59 -12.82 8.80
C TYR A 19 -9.64 -13.39 9.76
N VAL A 20 -10.43 -12.53 10.43
CA VAL A 20 -11.55 -12.98 11.27
C VAL A 20 -12.59 -13.74 10.43
N TYR A 21 -12.94 -13.20 9.25
CA TYR A 21 -13.84 -13.87 8.30
C TYR A 21 -13.21 -15.16 7.78
N HIS A 22 -11.92 -15.14 7.44
CA HIS A 22 -11.18 -16.30 6.98
C HIS A 22 -11.23 -17.46 8.00
N LYS A 23 -10.92 -17.19 9.28
CA LYS A 23 -10.96 -18.21 10.34
C LYS A 23 -12.33 -18.88 10.46
N LYS A 24 -13.41 -18.10 10.41
CA LYS A 24 -14.76 -18.64 10.45
C LYS A 24 -15.07 -19.46 9.20
N THR A 25 -14.88 -18.88 8.02
CA THR A 25 -15.37 -19.47 6.76
C THR A 25 -14.53 -20.66 6.31
N ILE A 26 -13.22 -20.61 6.53
CA ILE A 26 -12.28 -21.62 6.00
C ILE A 26 -11.93 -22.66 7.05
N TYR A 27 -11.59 -22.23 8.27
CA TYR A 27 -11.22 -23.14 9.35
C TYR A 27 -12.40 -23.57 10.23
N ASN A 28 -13.60 -23.04 9.98
CA ASN A 28 -14.79 -23.27 10.79
C ASN A 28 -14.58 -22.96 12.28
N GLU A 29 -13.65 -22.06 12.60
CA GLU A 29 -13.37 -21.68 13.97
C GLU A 29 -14.53 -20.85 14.56
N THR A 30 -14.77 -21.03 15.85
CA THR A 30 -15.76 -20.23 16.58
C THR A 30 -15.22 -18.82 16.82
N THR A 31 -15.87 -17.82 16.24
CA THR A 31 -15.57 -16.42 16.51
C THR A 31 -16.26 -15.97 17.79
N LYS A 32 -15.47 -15.57 18.81
CA LYS A 32 -15.97 -15.06 20.10
C LYS A 32 -16.01 -13.52 20.18
N ILE A 33 -15.90 -12.84 19.04
CA ILE A 33 -15.88 -11.37 18.98
C ILE A 33 -17.32 -10.85 19.12
N PRO A 34 -17.60 -9.91 20.05
CA PRO A 34 -18.91 -9.29 20.17
C PRO A 34 -19.36 -8.61 18.87
N ILE A 35 -20.67 -8.64 18.58
CA ILE A 35 -21.26 -8.03 17.38
C ILE A 35 -20.85 -6.56 17.23
N LEU A 36 -20.97 -5.78 18.31
CA LEU A 36 -20.58 -4.36 18.32
C LEU A 36 -19.07 -4.16 18.07
N ALA A 37 -18.23 -5.03 18.63
CA ALA A 37 -16.78 -4.95 18.41
C ALA A 37 -16.46 -5.21 16.93
N MET A 38 -17.18 -6.13 16.29
CA MET A 38 -17.01 -6.39 14.86
C MET A 38 -17.47 -5.23 13.99
N PHE A 39 -18.58 -4.57 14.36
CA PHE A 39 -19.03 -3.34 13.69
C PHE A 39 -17.95 -2.25 13.73
N VAL A 40 -17.40 -1.97 14.91
CA VAL A 40 -16.36 -0.96 15.10
C VAL A 40 -15.08 -1.33 14.34
N PHE A 41 -14.70 -2.61 14.34
CA PHE A 41 -13.55 -3.08 13.58
C PHE A 41 -13.75 -2.88 12.07
N GLY A 42 -14.95 -3.15 11.56
CA GLY A 42 -15.33 -2.85 10.18
C GLY A 42 -15.21 -1.36 9.86
N ILE A 43 -15.66 -0.46 10.75
CA ILE A 43 -15.49 0.99 10.52
C ILE A 43 -14.02 1.36 10.32
N PHE A 44 -13.13 0.82 11.17
CA PHE A 44 -11.70 1.11 11.06
C PHE A 44 -11.09 0.55 9.77
N ALA A 45 -11.45 -0.68 9.37
CA ALA A 45 -11.00 -1.25 8.10
C ALA A 45 -11.52 -0.44 6.89
N GLY A 46 -12.77 0.02 6.95
CA GLY A 46 -13.42 0.84 5.94
C GLY A 46 -12.80 2.22 5.76
N TRP A 47 -12.28 2.80 6.85
CA TRP A 47 -11.76 4.17 6.87
C TRP A 47 -10.29 4.29 6.42
N CYS A 48 -9.65 3.16 6.12
CA CYS A 48 -8.21 3.09 5.92
C CYS A 48 -7.70 3.74 4.63
N ASN A 49 -8.17 3.26 3.47
CA ASN A 49 -7.64 3.66 2.17
C ASN A 49 -8.68 3.50 1.05
N GLU A 50 -8.81 4.51 0.19
CA GLU A 50 -9.88 4.68 -0.79
C GLU A 50 -10.09 3.44 -1.68
N ASN A 51 -9.06 2.99 -2.40
CA ASN A 51 -9.21 1.86 -3.30
C ASN A 51 -9.09 0.52 -2.56
N THR A 52 -8.21 0.43 -1.56
CA THR A 52 -7.96 -0.83 -0.86
C THR A 52 -9.15 -1.24 0.00
N SER A 53 -9.83 -0.31 0.67
CA SER A 53 -11.06 -0.59 1.43
C SER A 53 -12.21 -1.05 0.51
N ALA A 54 -12.34 -0.46 -0.68
CA ALA A 54 -13.30 -0.98 -1.67
C ALA A 54 -13.01 -2.44 -2.03
N GLY A 55 -11.73 -2.80 -2.19
CA GLY A 55 -11.31 -4.19 -2.35
C GLY A 55 -11.60 -5.07 -1.12
N THR A 56 -11.30 -4.58 0.09
CA THR A 56 -11.63 -5.26 1.36
C THR A 56 -13.12 -5.56 1.45
N LEU A 57 -13.99 -4.60 1.12
CA LEU A 57 -15.44 -4.79 1.07
C LEU A 57 -15.85 -5.93 0.13
N LEU A 58 -15.28 -5.97 -1.09
CA LEU A 58 -15.53 -7.07 -2.04
C LEU A 58 -15.09 -8.43 -1.49
N LEU A 59 -13.94 -8.50 -0.81
CA LEU A 59 -13.47 -9.73 -0.17
C LEU A 59 -14.39 -10.17 0.97
N ILE A 60 -14.88 -9.24 1.79
CA ILE A 60 -15.83 -9.54 2.88
C ILE A 60 -17.13 -10.10 2.32
N VAL A 61 -17.67 -9.47 1.27
CA VAL A 61 -18.83 -10.00 0.54
C VAL A 61 -18.51 -11.42 0.02
N GLY A 62 -17.32 -11.62 -0.55
CA GLY A 62 -16.83 -12.93 -0.97
C GLY A 62 -16.85 -13.97 0.16
N TYR A 63 -16.31 -13.66 1.34
CA TYR A 63 -16.33 -14.56 2.50
C TYR A 63 -17.75 -14.87 2.99
N VAL A 64 -18.65 -13.88 2.98
CA VAL A 64 -20.07 -14.08 3.32
C VAL A 64 -20.75 -15.00 2.30
N VAL A 65 -20.48 -14.82 1.00
CA VAL A 65 -20.99 -15.69 -0.07
C VAL A 65 -20.44 -17.11 0.08
N ILE A 66 -19.16 -17.28 0.38
CA ILE A 66 -18.56 -18.61 0.62
C ILE A 66 -19.25 -19.28 1.82
N GLU A 67 -19.46 -18.58 2.93
CA GLU A 67 -20.15 -19.16 4.09
C GLU A 67 -21.59 -19.60 3.76
N ALA A 68 -22.33 -18.75 3.04
CA ALA A 68 -23.72 -19.03 2.70
C ALA A 68 -23.89 -20.11 1.60
N LYS A 69 -23.05 -20.07 0.56
CA LYS A 69 -23.26 -20.86 -0.68
C LYS A 69 -22.30 -22.03 -0.85
N VAL A 70 -21.06 -21.91 -0.36
CA VAL A 70 -20.05 -22.98 -0.48
C VAL A 70 -20.05 -23.87 0.77
N ASN A 71 -20.31 -23.28 1.94
CA ASN A 71 -20.38 -23.99 3.20
C ASN A 71 -21.81 -24.37 3.60
N ASN A 72 -22.82 -23.81 2.94
CA ASN A 72 -24.25 -24.00 3.25
C ASN A 72 -24.57 -23.71 4.73
N LYS A 73 -23.94 -22.67 5.30
CA LYS A 73 -24.12 -22.25 6.69
C LYS A 73 -24.89 -20.95 6.79
N SER A 74 -25.55 -20.75 7.93
CA SER A 74 -26.17 -19.48 8.25
C SER A 74 -25.12 -18.40 8.48
N ILE A 75 -25.40 -17.21 7.95
CA ILE A 75 -24.52 -16.05 8.14
C ILE A 75 -24.70 -15.57 9.59
N SER A 76 -23.59 -15.51 10.34
CA SER A 76 -23.62 -15.07 11.73
C SER A 76 -23.87 -13.56 11.84
N GLY A 77 -24.58 -13.11 12.89
CA GLY A 77 -24.89 -11.69 13.09
C GLY A 77 -23.65 -10.78 13.13
N TRP A 78 -22.52 -11.26 13.67
CA TRP A 78 -21.26 -10.51 13.65
C TRP A 78 -20.71 -10.31 12.23
N MET A 79 -20.91 -11.24 11.30
CA MET A 79 -20.43 -11.11 9.91
C MET A 79 -21.18 -9.99 9.19
N ILE A 80 -22.50 -9.91 9.41
CA ILE A 80 -23.34 -8.82 8.88
C ILE A 80 -22.93 -7.51 9.54
N SER A 81 -22.75 -7.50 10.85
CA SER A 81 -22.36 -6.32 11.60
C SER A 81 -21.01 -5.77 11.15
N GLY A 82 -19.99 -6.61 10.98
CA GLY A 82 -18.70 -6.19 10.42
C GLY A 82 -18.82 -5.61 9.02
N LEU A 83 -19.62 -6.24 8.15
CA LEU A 83 -19.88 -5.74 6.79
C LEU A 83 -20.54 -4.34 6.80
N LEU A 84 -21.53 -4.13 7.68
CA LEU A 84 -22.17 -2.82 7.84
C LEU A 84 -21.18 -1.77 8.37
N GLY A 85 -20.29 -2.18 9.28
CA GLY A 85 -19.19 -1.34 9.78
C GLY A 85 -18.24 -0.91 8.65
N GLU A 86 -17.78 -1.85 7.83
CA GLU A 86 -16.91 -1.58 6.67
C GLU A 86 -17.56 -0.59 5.70
N ILE A 87 -18.84 -0.80 5.37
CA ILE A 87 -19.60 0.10 4.50
C ILE A 87 -19.65 1.51 5.10
N LEU A 88 -19.95 1.64 6.39
CA LEU A 88 -20.00 2.94 7.07
C LEU A 88 -18.62 3.61 7.08
N GLY A 89 -17.56 2.88 7.43
CA GLY A 89 -16.18 3.39 7.41
C GLY A 89 -15.76 3.87 6.02
N PHE A 90 -16.09 3.09 5.00
CA PHE A 90 -15.84 3.45 3.60
C PHE A 90 -16.57 4.73 3.19
N ILE A 91 -17.86 4.87 3.55
CA ILE A 91 -18.65 6.08 3.29
C ILE A 91 -18.05 7.31 3.99
N ILE A 92 -17.62 7.17 5.26
CA ILE A 92 -16.99 8.26 6.02
C ILE A 92 -15.72 8.73 5.30
N MET A 93 -14.86 7.80 4.89
CA MET A 93 -13.62 8.10 4.18
C MET A 93 -13.88 8.83 2.85
N MET A 94 -14.79 8.30 2.03
CA MET A 94 -15.13 8.85 0.72
C MET A 94 -15.70 10.28 0.81
N ASN A 95 -16.35 10.61 1.93
CA ASN A 95 -16.91 11.95 2.15
C ASN A 95 -15.94 12.93 2.84
N SER A 96 -14.72 12.51 3.16
CA SER A 96 -13.77 13.37 3.86
C SER A 96 -13.42 14.63 3.03
N PRO A 97 -13.36 15.82 3.67
CA PRO A 97 -13.16 17.09 2.96
C PRO A 97 -11.79 17.18 2.27
N GLY A 98 -10.76 16.55 2.86
CA GLY A 98 -9.42 16.49 2.29
C GLY A 98 -9.40 15.80 0.92
N ASN A 99 -10.17 14.72 0.75
CA ASN A 99 -10.26 14.01 -0.53
C ASN A 99 -10.93 14.87 -1.60
N LYS A 100 -11.99 15.62 -1.24
CA LYS A 100 -12.68 16.53 -2.16
C LYS A 100 -11.76 17.65 -2.65
N ILE A 101 -11.06 18.34 -1.74
CA ILE A 101 -10.14 19.43 -2.09
C ILE A 101 -9.00 18.92 -2.99
N ARG A 102 -8.38 17.81 -2.61
CA ARG A 102 -7.26 17.20 -3.37
C ARG A 102 -7.69 16.79 -4.76
N SER A 103 -8.91 16.26 -4.92
CA SER A 103 -9.44 15.90 -6.23
C SER A 103 -9.48 17.12 -7.15
N GLY A 104 -9.87 18.31 -6.66
CA GLY A 104 -9.97 19.52 -7.47
C GLY A 104 -8.66 20.01 -8.11
N TRP A 105 -7.50 19.54 -7.65
CA TRP A 105 -6.19 19.95 -8.18
C TRP A 105 -5.80 19.24 -9.48
N PHE A 106 -6.48 18.15 -9.84
CA PHE A 106 -6.12 17.36 -11.01
C PHE A 106 -6.94 17.78 -12.22
N ALA A 107 -6.27 17.95 -13.38
CA ALA A 107 -6.92 18.28 -14.65
C ALA A 107 -8.00 17.27 -15.06
N ARG A 108 -7.88 16.01 -14.62
CA ARG A 108 -8.89 14.97 -14.86
C ARG A 108 -10.19 15.19 -14.09
N SER A 109 -10.22 16.03 -13.05
CA SER A 109 -11.41 16.15 -12.21
C SER A 109 -12.62 16.69 -12.95
N SER A 110 -12.40 17.53 -13.96
CA SER A 110 -13.42 18.03 -14.88
C SER A 110 -13.88 17.02 -15.94
N TRP A 111 -13.20 15.87 -16.08
CA TRP A 111 -13.57 14.87 -17.08
C TRP A 111 -14.82 14.10 -16.66
N SER A 112 -15.63 13.72 -17.64
CA SER A 112 -16.74 12.79 -17.44
C SER A 112 -16.24 11.42 -16.95
N LEU A 113 -17.10 10.69 -16.24
CA LEU A 113 -16.75 9.37 -15.69
C LEU A 113 -16.29 8.40 -16.77
N LEU A 114 -16.99 8.37 -17.92
CA LEU A 114 -16.63 7.54 -19.07
C LEU A 114 -15.26 7.89 -19.64
N LYS A 115 -14.96 9.19 -19.79
CA LYS A 115 -13.65 9.64 -20.26
C LYS A 115 -12.54 9.24 -19.29
N LYS A 116 -12.75 9.40 -17.97
CA LYS A 116 -11.80 8.93 -16.96
C LYS A 116 -11.56 7.43 -17.12
N PHE A 117 -12.63 6.65 -17.15
CA PHE A 117 -12.56 5.20 -17.25
C PHE A 117 -11.77 4.71 -18.46
N PHE A 118 -12.08 5.13 -19.68
CA PHE A 118 -11.40 4.61 -20.88
C PHE A 118 -9.92 4.98 -20.95
N TYR A 119 -9.56 6.23 -20.65
CA TYR A 119 -8.15 6.62 -20.62
C TYR A 119 -7.41 5.98 -19.45
N GLY A 120 -8.05 5.95 -18.27
CA GLY A 120 -7.50 5.32 -17.08
C GLY A 120 -7.29 3.82 -17.22
N LEU A 121 -8.15 3.11 -17.96
CA LEU A 121 -7.97 1.69 -18.25
C LEU A 121 -6.64 1.43 -18.96
N ALA A 122 -6.32 2.22 -19.99
CA ALA A 122 -5.06 2.10 -20.72
C ALA A 122 -3.87 2.42 -19.80
N ASP A 123 -3.96 3.50 -19.02
CA ASP A 123 -2.90 3.88 -18.08
C ASP A 123 -2.63 2.79 -17.04
N VAL A 124 -3.69 2.26 -16.42
CA VAL A 124 -3.60 1.20 -15.42
C VAL A 124 -3.06 -0.09 -16.04
N SER A 125 -3.52 -0.45 -17.24
CA SER A 125 -3.03 -1.63 -17.97
C SER A 125 -1.54 -1.51 -18.27
N ASN A 126 -1.08 -0.34 -18.73
CA ASN A 126 0.32 -0.07 -18.99
C ASN A 126 1.15 -0.14 -17.71
N ALA A 127 0.66 0.43 -16.60
CA ALA A 127 1.33 0.39 -15.31
C ALA A 127 1.46 -1.06 -14.79
N LEU A 128 0.40 -1.86 -14.88
CA LEU A 128 0.42 -3.28 -14.48
C LEU A 128 1.32 -4.12 -15.39
N THR A 129 1.29 -3.88 -16.70
CA THR A 129 2.13 -4.63 -17.65
C THR A 129 3.61 -4.36 -17.40
N LYS A 130 3.97 -3.09 -17.18
CA LYS A 130 5.36 -2.68 -16.95
C LYS A 130 5.92 -3.17 -15.60
N ASN A 131 5.09 -3.19 -14.54
CA ASN A 131 5.59 -3.38 -13.18
C ASN A 131 5.12 -4.66 -12.47
N ALA A 132 4.03 -5.29 -12.91
CA ALA A 132 3.38 -6.39 -12.20
C ALA A 132 3.05 -7.61 -13.09
N SER A 133 3.40 -7.59 -14.38
CA SER A 133 3.09 -8.67 -15.33
C SER A 133 3.64 -10.01 -14.89
N ILE A 134 4.90 -10.08 -14.44
CA ILE A 134 5.52 -11.31 -13.93
C ILE A 134 4.74 -11.85 -12.73
N LEU A 135 4.37 -11.00 -11.77
CA LEU A 135 3.57 -11.40 -10.60
C LEU A 135 2.20 -11.95 -11.04
N ILE A 136 1.52 -11.28 -11.95
CA ILE A 136 0.20 -11.72 -12.45
C ILE A 136 0.31 -13.08 -13.15
N ILE A 137 1.32 -13.24 -14.02
CA ILE A 137 1.58 -14.51 -14.72
C ILE A 137 1.87 -15.64 -13.72
N LEU A 138 2.76 -15.41 -12.75
CA LEU A 138 3.06 -16.39 -11.70
C LEU A 138 1.83 -16.73 -10.86
N THR A 139 0.98 -15.75 -10.57
CA THR A 139 -0.28 -15.96 -9.83
C THR A 139 -1.24 -16.84 -10.63
N VAL A 140 -1.44 -16.55 -11.92
CA VAL A 140 -2.29 -17.36 -12.80
C VAL A 140 -1.75 -18.78 -12.91
N ILE A 141 -0.44 -18.95 -13.13
CA ILE A 141 0.21 -20.26 -13.16
C ILE A 141 -0.02 -21.00 -11.84
N SER A 142 0.17 -20.34 -10.69
CA SER A 142 -0.06 -20.95 -9.37
C SER A 142 -1.51 -21.35 -9.16
N ILE A 143 -2.49 -20.55 -9.62
CA ILE A 143 -3.91 -20.91 -9.55
C ILE A 143 -4.21 -22.12 -10.42
N VAL A 144 -3.71 -22.12 -11.66
CA VAL A 144 -3.86 -23.25 -12.60
C VAL A 144 -3.29 -24.52 -11.98
N PHE A 145 -2.06 -24.47 -11.48
CA PHE A 145 -1.45 -25.59 -10.76
C PHE A 145 -2.25 -25.98 -9.52
N CYS A 146 -2.75 -25.04 -8.72
CA CYS A 146 -3.58 -25.34 -7.55
C CYS A 146 -4.84 -26.11 -7.95
N VAL A 147 -5.51 -25.73 -9.04
CA VAL A 147 -6.69 -26.43 -9.57
C VAL A 147 -6.36 -27.85 -10.01
N PHE A 148 -5.18 -28.08 -10.60
CA PHE A 148 -4.77 -29.39 -11.10
C PHE A 148 -4.11 -30.31 -10.04
N LEU A 149 -3.39 -29.73 -9.07
CA LEU A 149 -2.54 -30.46 -8.12
C LEU A 149 -3.12 -30.55 -6.71
N CYS A 150 -3.74 -29.49 -6.18
CA CYS A 150 -4.05 -29.37 -4.76
C CYS A 150 -5.57 -29.22 -4.50
N ARG A 151 -6.13 -30.24 -3.85
CA ARG A 151 -7.58 -30.53 -3.77
C ARG A 151 -8.36 -29.79 -2.68
N THR A 152 -7.84 -28.73 -2.07
CA THR A 152 -8.63 -27.97 -1.09
C THR A 152 -9.53 -26.99 -1.84
N LYS A 153 -10.85 -27.24 -1.78
CA LYS A 153 -11.86 -26.41 -2.47
C LYS A 153 -11.69 -24.90 -2.22
N TYR A 154 -11.14 -24.54 -1.06
CA TYR A 154 -10.97 -23.15 -0.67
C TYR A 154 -9.78 -22.47 -1.34
N ASN A 155 -8.66 -23.15 -1.60
CA ASN A 155 -7.45 -22.47 -2.07
C ASN A 155 -7.66 -21.85 -3.46
N TYR A 156 -8.19 -22.60 -4.42
CA TYR A 156 -8.45 -22.04 -5.75
C TYR A 156 -9.59 -21.02 -5.75
N ILE A 157 -10.66 -21.21 -4.95
CA ILE A 157 -11.74 -20.22 -4.82
C ILE A 157 -11.17 -18.90 -4.29
N LEU A 158 -10.38 -18.95 -3.22
CA LEU A 158 -9.75 -17.78 -2.64
C LEU A 158 -8.71 -17.18 -3.57
N GLY A 159 -7.87 -17.98 -4.24
CA GLY A 159 -6.90 -17.48 -5.21
C GLY A 159 -7.54 -16.70 -6.35
N VAL A 160 -8.59 -17.25 -6.97
CA VAL A 160 -9.36 -16.55 -8.01
C VAL A 160 -10.02 -15.29 -7.45
N MET A 161 -10.65 -15.38 -6.27
CA MET A 161 -11.31 -14.24 -5.63
C MET A 161 -10.33 -13.10 -5.35
N TYR A 162 -9.19 -13.38 -4.71
CA TYR A 162 -8.17 -12.37 -4.39
C TYR A 162 -7.49 -11.82 -5.64
N LEU A 163 -7.28 -12.61 -6.70
CA LEU A 163 -6.77 -12.12 -7.98
C LEU A 163 -7.75 -11.15 -8.64
N LEU A 164 -9.03 -11.52 -8.72
CA LEU A 164 -10.07 -10.66 -9.31
C LEU A 164 -10.28 -9.38 -8.50
N VAL A 165 -10.32 -9.47 -7.18
CA VAL A 165 -10.47 -8.30 -6.32
C VAL A 165 -9.20 -7.44 -6.33
N GLY A 166 -8.01 -8.03 -6.35
CA GLY A 166 -6.76 -7.29 -6.51
C GLY A 166 -6.71 -6.53 -7.84
N GLY A 167 -7.12 -7.19 -8.93
CA GLY A 167 -7.31 -6.56 -10.24
C GLY A 167 -8.33 -5.42 -10.19
N ALA A 168 -9.53 -5.64 -9.64
CA ALA A 168 -10.56 -4.62 -9.49
C ALA A 168 -10.08 -3.43 -8.64
N THR A 169 -9.31 -3.69 -7.58
CA THR A 169 -8.70 -2.67 -6.73
C THR A 169 -7.71 -1.81 -7.51
N CYS A 170 -6.88 -2.40 -8.37
CA CYS A 170 -5.99 -1.67 -9.27
C CYS A 170 -6.77 -0.89 -10.33
N TYR A 171 -7.74 -1.52 -10.99
CA TYR A 171 -8.54 -0.90 -12.05
C TYR A 171 -9.51 0.17 -11.55
N SER A 172 -9.85 0.19 -10.26
CA SER A 172 -10.57 1.31 -9.65
C SER A 172 -9.83 2.65 -9.80
N LEU A 173 -8.50 2.61 -9.98
CA LEU A 173 -7.71 3.80 -10.24
C LEU A 173 -7.99 4.41 -11.62
N SER A 174 -8.60 3.67 -12.54
CA SER A 174 -8.99 4.17 -13.86
C SER A 174 -10.01 5.31 -13.76
N ILE A 175 -10.83 5.32 -12.71
CA ILE A 175 -11.80 6.41 -12.46
C ILE A 175 -11.23 7.49 -11.52
N SER A 176 -10.01 7.31 -11.00
CA SER A 176 -9.37 8.25 -10.08
C SER A 176 -8.93 9.52 -10.81
N PRO A 177 -9.10 10.70 -10.19
CA PRO A 177 -8.56 11.94 -10.74
C PRO A 177 -7.02 12.00 -10.67
N ALA A 178 -6.39 11.20 -9.82
CA ALA A 178 -4.98 11.37 -9.41
C ALA A 178 -4.08 10.13 -9.60
N GLY A 179 -4.66 8.94 -9.76
CA GLY A 179 -4.01 7.69 -9.38
C GLY A 179 -3.55 6.75 -10.50
N PHE A 180 -3.15 7.23 -11.68
CA PHE A 180 -2.86 6.36 -12.83
C PHE A 180 -1.38 6.02 -13.05
N ASN A 181 -0.46 6.79 -12.45
CA ASN A 181 0.97 6.45 -12.49
C ASN A 181 1.29 5.38 -11.44
N TRP A 182 2.23 4.49 -11.77
CA TRP A 182 2.72 3.49 -10.82
C TRP A 182 3.18 4.16 -9.52
N GLY A 183 2.73 3.61 -8.40
CA GLY A 183 3.03 4.19 -7.09
C GLY A 183 2.13 3.64 -5.99
N ARG A 184 2.14 4.31 -4.83
CA ARG A 184 1.49 3.86 -3.59
C ARG A 184 0.01 3.47 -3.72
N SER A 185 -0.71 4.05 -4.67
CA SER A 185 -2.13 3.73 -4.89
C SER A 185 -2.34 2.27 -5.34
N TYR A 186 -1.35 1.62 -5.96
CA TYR A 186 -1.44 0.22 -6.38
C TYR A 186 -1.23 -0.77 -5.22
N PHE A 187 -0.70 -0.31 -4.09
CA PHE A 187 -0.23 -1.16 -2.98
C PHE A 187 -1.25 -2.22 -2.57
N GLY A 188 -2.49 -1.81 -2.24
CA GLY A 188 -3.51 -2.75 -1.77
C GLY A 188 -3.91 -3.81 -2.81
N GLY A 189 -4.08 -3.41 -4.06
CA GLY A 189 -4.43 -4.33 -5.14
C GLY A 189 -3.32 -5.34 -5.43
N ILE A 190 -2.06 -4.90 -5.44
CA ILE A 190 -0.89 -5.78 -5.58
C ILE A 190 -0.77 -6.73 -4.38
N MET A 191 -1.00 -6.25 -3.15
CA MET A 191 -0.98 -7.12 -1.97
C MET A 191 -2.06 -8.21 -2.02
N PHE A 192 -3.27 -7.90 -2.51
CA PHE A 192 -4.28 -8.94 -2.74
C PHE A 192 -3.86 -9.96 -3.80
N ILE A 193 -3.17 -9.55 -4.87
CA ILE A 193 -2.61 -10.48 -5.87
C ILE A 193 -1.50 -11.35 -5.25
N ILE A 194 -0.64 -10.79 -4.40
CA ILE A 194 0.37 -11.56 -3.65
C ILE A 194 -0.30 -12.59 -2.74
N ILE A 195 -1.37 -12.22 -2.05
CA ILE A 195 -2.15 -13.17 -1.22
C ILE A 195 -2.76 -14.28 -2.10
N ALA A 196 -3.30 -13.95 -3.28
CA ALA A 196 -3.79 -14.95 -4.22
C ALA A 196 -2.70 -15.95 -4.64
N PHE A 197 -1.50 -15.44 -4.95
CA PHE A 197 -0.34 -16.26 -5.28
C PHE A 197 0.03 -17.21 -4.13
N ILE A 198 0.15 -16.68 -2.91
CA ILE A 198 0.56 -17.47 -1.73
C ILE A 198 -0.50 -18.53 -1.37
N ILE A 199 -1.79 -18.21 -1.41
CA ILE A 199 -2.87 -19.17 -1.08
C ILE A 199 -2.89 -20.35 -2.07
N CYS A 200 -2.60 -20.08 -3.35
CA CYS A 200 -2.52 -21.11 -4.38
C CYS A 200 -1.14 -21.74 -4.49
N PHE A 201 -0.19 -21.34 -3.66
CA PHE A 201 1.13 -21.94 -3.64
C PHE A 201 1.02 -23.36 -3.06
N PRO A 202 1.60 -24.38 -3.71
CA PRO A 202 1.41 -25.77 -3.31
C PRO A 202 1.95 -26.03 -1.91
N ASP A 203 1.17 -26.74 -1.10
CA ASP A 203 1.61 -27.24 0.21
C ASP A 203 2.56 -28.44 -0.02
N PHE A 204 3.79 -28.33 0.45
CA PHE A 204 4.86 -29.30 0.23
C PHE A 204 4.63 -30.67 0.90
N ARG A 205 3.47 -30.88 1.53
CA ARG A 205 3.07 -32.12 2.22
C ARG A 205 2.33 -33.15 1.34
N GLU A 206 2.09 -32.85 0.07
CA GLU A 206 1.37 -33.71 -0.87
C GLU A 206 2.18 -34.94 -1.36
N LYS A 207 1.46 -36.01 -1.74
CA LYS A 207 2.00 -37.35 -2.07
C LYS A 207 2.81 -37.42 -3.37
N ASN A 208 2.67 -36.43 -4.26
CA ASN A 208 3.41 -36.26 -5.53
C ASN A 208 4.60 -35.27 -5.41
N SER A 209 5.21 -35.23 -4.23
CA SER A 209 6.22 -34.24 -3.81
C SER A 209 7.55 -34.27 -4.56
N SER A 210 7.88 -35.35 -5.29
CA SER A 210 9.25 -35.54 -5.80
C SER A 210 9.67 -34.55 -6.89
N ILE A 211 8.73 -34.02 -7.68
CA ILE A 211 9.02 -33.07 -8.79
C ILE A 211 8.41 -31.69 -8.52
N ILE A 212 7.20 -31.63 -7.96
CA ILE A 212 6.48 -30.38 -7.69
C ILE A 212 7.19 -29.58 -6.61
N ASN A 213 7.67 -30.22 -5.53
CA ASN A 213 8.30 -29.50 -4.44
C ASN A 213 9.63 -28.85 -4.85
N PRO A 214 10.57 -29.53 -5.55
CA PRO A 214 11.79 -28.90 -6.02
C PRO A 214 11.53 -27.72 -6.97
N PHE A 215 10.59 -27.83 -7.91
CA PHE A 215 10.30 -26.77 -8.88
C PHE A 215 9.79 -25.49 -8.19
N PHE A 216 8.74 -25.62 -7.36
CA PHE A 216 8.16 -24.46 -6.66
C PHE A 216 9.10 -23.92 -5.57
N SER A 217 9.84 -24.77 -4.85
CA SER A 217 10.86 -24.33 -3.89
C SER A 217 11.97 -23.54 -4.60
N THR A 218 12.37 -23.97 -5.79
CA THR A 218 13.37 -23.25 -6.60
C THR A 218 12.84 -21.88 -7.01
N ILE A 219 11.60 -21.79 -7.49
CA ILE A 219 10.97 -20.50 -7.82
C ILE A 219 10.94 -19.58 -6.59
N LEU A 220 10.48 -20.08 -5.44
CA LEU A 220 10.41 -19.29 -4.21
C LEU A 220 11.79 -18.82 -3.75
N LEU A 221 12.79 -19.70 -3.81
CA LEU A 221 14.17 -19.37 -3.48
C LEU A 221 14.72 -18.30 -4.42
N THR A 222 14.53 -18.45 -5.74
CA THR A 222 14.94 -17.46 -6.74
C THR A 222 14.27 -16.11 -6.50
N LEU A 223 12.97 -16.08 -6.24
CA LEU A 223 12.24 -14.84 -5.93
C LEU A 223 12.74 -14.20 -4.64
N THR A 224 13.04 -15.00 -3.62
CA THR A 224 13.57 -14.51 -2.34
C THR A 224 14.97 -13.92 -2.51
N ILE A 225 15.85 -14.60 -3.23
CA ILE A 225 17.20 -14.11 -3.55
C ILE A 225 17.12 -12.83 -4.40
N TYR A 226 16.25 -12.80 -5.42
CA TYR A 226 16.02 -11.63 -6.25
C TYR A 226 15.50 -10.43 -5.41
N ALA A 227 14.54 -10.68 -4.52
CA ALA A 227 14.04 -9.65 -3.60
C ALA A 227 15.14 -9.15 -2.66
N PHE A 228 15.99 -10.03 -2.12
CA PHE A 228 17.11 -9.66 -1.27
C PHE A 228 18.08 -8.71 -1.99
N PHE A 229 18.52 -9.04 -3.20
CA PHE A 229 19.45 -8.17 -3.95
C PHE A 229 18.83 -6.84 -4.37
N ASN A 230 17.54 -6.82 -4.73
CA ASN A 230 16.85 -5.56 -4.99
C ASN A 230 16.75 -4.69 -3.72
N PHE A 231 16.48 -5.33 -2.57
CA PHE A 231 16.42 -4.63 -1.30
C PHE A 231 17.78 -4.06 -0.89
N THR A 232 18.88 -4.80 -1.08
CA THR A 232 20.22 -4.30 -0.74
C THR A 232 20.61 -3.07 -1.53
N ASN A 233 20.19 -2.96 -2.80
CA ASN A 233 20.42 -1.74 -3.59
C ASN A 233 19.64 -0.54 -3.00
N GLY A 234 18.41 -0.75 -2.54
CA GLY A 234 17.62 0.27 -1.87
C GLY A 234 18.16 0.66 -0.49
N LEU A 235 18.79 -0.27 0.25
CA LEU A 235 19.34 0.00 1.58
C LEU A 235 20.39 1.11 1.59
N VAL A 236 21.27 1.15 0.58
CA VAL A 236 22.30 2.19 0.46
C VAL A 236 21.65 3.56 0.32
N ASP A 237 20.68 3.68 -0.58
CA ASP A 237 19.95 4.93 -0.82
C ASP A 237 19.16 5.37 0.42
N ILE A 238 18.55 4.43 1.15
CA ILE A 238 17.86 4.71 2.43
C ILE A 238 18.85 5.23 3.46
N TYR A 239 19.99 4.58 3.62
CA TYR A 239 21.00 4.97 4.61
C TYR A 239 21.57 6.36 4.33
N GLU A 240 21.97 6.64 3.08
CA GLU A 240 22.53 7.94 2.69
C GLU A 240 21.51 9.07 2.85
N SER A 241 20.29 8.88 2.34
CA SER A 241 19.23 9.88 2.45
C SER A 241 18.80 10.13 3.89
N TYR A 242 18.69 9.09 4.71
CA TYR A 242 18.41 9.22 6.15
C TYR A 242 19.52 9.96 6.89
N GLY A 243 20.78 9.66 6.56
CA GLY A 243 21.94 10.36 7.10
C GLY A 243 21.89 11.87 6.82
N GLN A 244 21.62 12.26 5.56
CA GLN A 244 21.50 13.68 5.20
C GLN A 244 20.30 14.36 5.87
N ILE A 245 19.14 13.70 5.98
CA ILE A 245 17.98 14.22 6.72
C ILE A 245 18.35 14.52 8.17
N ASN A 246 18.99 13.56 8.84
CA ASN A 246 19.39 13.71 10.24
C ASN A 246 20.44 14.80 10.45
N GLN A 247 21.38 14.96 9.52
CA GLN A 247 22.35 16.06 9.55
C GLN A 247 21.63 17.41 9.49
N ARG A 248 20.67 17.57 8.57
CA ARG A 248 19.88 18.81 8.44
C ARG A 248 19.07 19.11 9.68
N TYR A 249 18.40 18.09 10.24
CA TYR A 249 17.62 18.24 11.47
C TYR A 249 18.50 18.61 12.67
N SER A 250 19.63 17.94 12.82
CA SER A 250 20.60 18.23 13.88
C SER A 250 21.14 19.65 13.77
N PHE A 251 21.36 20.13 12.53
CA PHE A 251 21.79 21.51 12.27
C PHE A 251 20.71 22.54 12.62
N ILE A 252 19.44 22.31 12.25
CA ILE A 252 18.34 23.20 12.63
C ILE A 252 18.23 23.32 14.15
N VAL A 253 18.34 22.18 14.86
CA VAL A 253 18.29 22.15 16.33
C VAL A 253 19.49 22.88 16.95
N SER A 254 20.70 22.74 16.37
CA SER A 254 21.89 23.42 16.88
C SER A 254 21.85 24.93 16.66
N GLU A 255 21.41 25.39 15.48
CA GLU A 255 21.24 26.81 15.17
C GLU A 255 20.19 27.47 16.08
N LYS A 256 19.08 26.78 16.34
CA LYS A 256 18.08 27.23 17.30
C LYS A 256 18.68 27.43 18.70
N LYS A 257 19.52 26.50 19.17
CA LYS A 257 20.19 26.61 20.47
C LYS A 257 21.15 27.80 20.54
N LYS A 258 21.76 28.19 19.42
CA LYS A 258 22.58 29.40 19.30
C LYS A 258 21.77 30.69 19.20
N GLY A 259 20.44 30.61 19.22
CA GLY A 259 19.53 31.75 19.08
C GLY A 259 19.21 32.13 17.62
N ASN A 260 19.72 31.39 16.63
CA ASN A 260 19.36 31.60 15.23
C ASN A 260 17.98 30.99 14.94
N ASN A 261 17.02 31.87 14.63
CA ASN A 261 15.65 31.49 14.30
C ASN A 261 15.38 31.34 12.79
N HIS A 262 16.42 31.48 11.96
CA HIS A 262 16.36 31.41 10.50
C HIS A 262 17.44 30.45 9.96
N PRO A 263 17.45 29.17 10.38
CA PRO A 263 18.45 28.20 9.92
C PRO A 263 18.40 27.98 8.41
N GLU A 264 19.58 27.95 7.81
CA GLU A 264 19.81 27.60 6.41
C GLU A 264 20.53 26.26 6.36
N VAL A 265 19.88 25.24 5.83
CA VAL A 265 20.44 23.88 5.76
C VAL A 265 21.01 23.61 4.38
N SER A 266 22.00 22.73 4.28
CA SER A 266 22.46 22.21 3.00
C SER A 266 21.29 21.57 2.24
N ASP A 267 21.23 21.79 0.94
CA ASP A 267 20.41 21.00 0.04
C ASP A 267 20.94 19.55 -0.02
N PHE A 268 20.12 18.64 -0.54
CA PHE A 268 20.54 17.26 -0.74
C PHE A 268 21.56 17.19 -1.87
N ASP A 269 22.76 16.70 -1.55
CA ASP A 269 23.76 16.29 -2.55
C ASP A 269 23.71 14.76 -2.68
N PHE A 270 22.53 14.27 -3.06
CA PHE A 270 22.26 12.85 -3.17
C PHE A 270 21.37 12.58 -4.40
N TYR A 271 21.89 11.74 -5.29
CA TYR A 271 21.19 11.27 -6.47
C TYR A 271 20.87 9.80 -6.25
N PRO A 272 19.63 9.46 -5.83
CA PRO A 272 19.26 8.08 -5.58
C PRO A 272 19.45 7.23 -6.83
N LYS A 273 20.03 6.04 -6.65
CA LYS A 273 20.18 5.05 -7.72
C LYS A 273 18.90 4.23 -7.91
N THR A 274 18.03 4.23 -6.91
CA THR A 274 16.78 3.48 -6.83
C THR A 274 15.61 4.38 -6.42
N GLU A 275 14.38 3.90 -6.59
CA GLU A 275 13.18 4.63 -6.14
C GLU A 275 12.94 4.53 -4.62
N TYR A 276 13.84 3.88 -3.87
CA TYR A 276 13.62 3.48 -2.47
C TYR A 276 14.25 4.42 -1.44
N SER A 277 14.84 5.55 -1.84
CA SER A 277 15.40 6.51 -0.89
C SER A 277 14.36 7.05 0.11
N ALA A 278 14.80 7.33 1.34
CA ALA A 278 13.97 7.98 2.37
C ALA A 278 13.68 9.46 2.03
N TYR A 279 14.25 9.96 0.95
CA TYR A 279 14.02 11.29 0.38
C TYR A 279 13.44 11.19 -1.03
N SER A 280 12.56 12.12 -1.39
CA SER A 280 12.11 12.32 -2.77
C SER A 280 12.28 13.79 -3.14
N PRO A 281 13.02 14.12 -4.22
CA PRO A 281 13.16 15.50 -4.69
C PRO A 281 11.80 16.19 -4.94
N ALA A 282 10.81 15.44 -5.42
CA ALA A 282 9.46 15.94 -5.67
C ALA A 282 8.66 16.27 -4.40
N LEU A 283 9.09 15.75 -3.24
CA LEU A 283 8.40 15.87 -1.95
C LEU A 283 9.35 16.39 -0.85
N SER A 284 10.35 17.19 -1.21
CA SER A 284 11.28 17.76 -0.22
C SER A 284 10.53 18.55 0.85
N HIS A 285 10.90 18.32 2.11
CA HIS A 285 10.29 18.97 3.27
C HIS A 285 10.89 20.37 3.53
N ILE A 286 11.99 20.72 2.87
CA ILE A 286 12.61 22.05 2.91
C ILE A 286 13.20 22.35 1.51
N ASN A 287 12.85 23.51 0.96
CA ASN A 287 13.33 24.03 -0.32
C ASN A 287 13.99 25.42 -0.14
N SER A 288 14.52 26.00 -1.22
CA SER A 288 15.19 27.29 -1.22
C SER A 288 14.22 28.47 -1.10
N ASP A 289 13.00 28.31 -1.63
CA ASP A 289 11.91 29.27 -1.47
C ASP A 289 11.35 29.23 -0.04
N GLU A 290 11.54 30.32 0.71
CA GLU A 290 11.08 30.50 2.08
C GLU A 290 9.54 30.46 2.21
N ASN A 291 8.82 30.81 1.13
CA ASN A 291 7.36 30.76 1.10
C ASN A 291 6.79 29.36 0.83
N TYR A 292 7.66 28.39 0.51
CA TYR A 292 7.24 27.03 0.24
C TYR A 292 6.51 26.43 1.44
N LYS A 293 5.32 25.86 1.20
CA LYS A 293 4.42 25.41 2.27
C LYS A 293 5.07 24.42 3.25
N TYR A 294 5.93 23.53 2.77
CA TYR A 294 6.58 22.54 3.63
C TYR A 294 7.71 23.15 4.47
N ASN A 295 8.36 24.24 4.01
CA ASN A 295 9.30 24.99 4.85
C ASN A 295 8.60 25.54 6.09
N LYS A 296 7.39 26.09 5.94
CA LYS A 296 6.59 26.60 7.07
C LYS A 296 6.25 25.50 8.08
N TYR A 297 5.85 24.33 7.60
CA TYR A 297 5.57 23.18 8.48
C TYR A 297 6.83 22.68 9.18
N THR A 298 7.96 22.62 8.48
CA THR A 298 9.24 22.21 9.07
C THR A 298 9.74 23.23 10.10
N ALA A 299 9.65 24.53 9.80
CA ALA A 299 9.97 25.60 10.73
C ALA A 299 9.12 25.52 12.01
N SER A 300 7.81 25.32 11.84
CA SER A 300 6.88 25.12 12.97
C SER A 300 7.22 23.88 13.80
N TYR A 301 7.59 22.76 13.16
CA TYR A 301 7.95 21.52 13.86
C TYR A 301 9.19 21.69 14.74
N PHE A 302 10.21 22.39 14.24
CA PHE A 302 11.44 22.68 15.00
C PHE A 302 11.31 23.92 15.90
N GLY A 303 10.21 24.67 15.80
CA GLY A 303 9.98 25.91 16.54
C GLY A 303 10.99 27.01 16.21
N VAL A 304 11.33 27.16 14.93
CA VAL A 304 12.09 28.29 14.36
C VAL A 304 11.16 29.16 13.51
N LYS A 305 11.56 30.40 13.20
CA LYS A 305 10.71 31.30 12.41
C LYS A 305 10.65 30.89 10.95
N THR A 306 11.79 30.59 10.34
CA THR A 306 11.88 30.14 8.95
C THR A 306 12.98 29.09 8.78
N VAL A 307 12.94 28.34 7.69
CA VAL A 307 13.99 27.39 7.30
C VAL A 307 14.04 27.33 5.78
N LYS A 308 15.23 27.28 5.19
CA LYS A 308 15.42 27.12 3.74
C LYS A 308 16.67 26.31 3.41
N THR A 309 16.77 25.85 2.17
CA THR A 309 18.00 25.24 1.65
C THR A 309 18.95 26.27 1.06
N LEU A 310 20.25 25.96 1.14
CA LEU A 310 21.31 26.53 0.32
C LEU A 310 21.98 25.41 -0.48
N PRO A 311 22.46 25.67 -1.72
CA PRO A 311 23.31 24.74 -2.44
C PRO A 311 24.46 24.23 -1.57
N SER A 312 24.76 22.93 -1.63
CA SER A 312 25.66 22.26 -0.68
C SER A 312 27.07 22.86 -0.62
N LYS A 313 27.55 23.40 -1.75
CA LYS A 313 28.83 24.14 -1.83
C LYS A 313 28.78 25.44 -1.03
N GLU A 314 27.79 26.29 -1.31
CA GLU A 314 27.58 27.57 -0.60
C GLU A 314 27.36 27.36 0.89
N TRP A 315 26.60 26.32 1.27
CA TRP A 315 26.39 25.98 2.66
C TRP A 315 27.68 25.56 3.36
N SER A 316 28.52 24.77 2.69
CA SER A 316 29.80 24.33 3.25
C SER A 316 30.77 25.51 3.43
N GLU A 317 30.85 26.42 2.46
CA GLU A 317 31.66 27.65 2.58
C GLU A 317 31.20 28.55 3.74
N LYS A 318 29.90 28.57 4.03
CA LYS A 318 29.32 29.41 5.09
C LYS A 318 29.47 28.81 6.49
N TYR A 319 29.36 27.48 6.63
CA TYR A 319 29.18 26.84 7.95
C TYR A 319 30.22 25.75 8.30
N LYS A 320 31.09 25.33 7.36
CA LYS A 320 32.13 24.29 7.59
C LYS A 320 33.57 24.83 7.61
N ASN A 321 33.78 26.14 7.58
CA ASN A 321 35.09 26.74 7.87
C ASN A 321 35.46 26.56 9.34
#